data_AF-A0A2D7DXG7-F1
#
_entry.id   AF-A0A2D7DXG7-F1
#
_cell.length_a   1.000
_cell.length_b   1.000
_cell.length_c   1.000
_cell.angle_alpha   90.00
_cell.angle_beta   90.00
_cell.angle_gamma   90.00
#
_symmetry.space_group_name_H-M   'P 1'
#
loop_
_entity.id
_entity.type
_entity.pdbx_description
1 polymer ?
#
loop_
_entity_poly.entity_id
_entity_poly.type
_entity_poly.pdbx_seq_one_letter_code
_entity_poly.pdbx_strand_id
1 'polypeptide(L)'
;MFIQPSENSPIIYPIEIGKEFVLKDEKEEWSNVLDERTGLVGWVRKDQLSRDKPDGTTNGKDYGQSFKIFKQRVLEMSASIKEAISVDTFLDVKHLGGAAAAVIADNEWVKGKRHANQAFQVYDLWKNQNQSPSFLSFRNESNKEQFIILSGPHRPRYLKSN
;
A
#
# COMPACT_ATOMS: atom_id res chain seq x y z
N MET A 1 6.07 1.36 10.38
CA MET A 1 7.33 1.88 9.82
C MET A 1 7.25 3.40 9.78
N PHE A 2 8.29 4.08 10.25
CA PHE A 2 8.34 5.53 10.37
C PHE A 2 9.18 6.15 9.24
N ILE A 3 8.86 7.40 8.87
CA ILE A 3 9.66 8.16 7.88
C ILE A 3 11.05 8.50 8.45
N GLN A 4 11.12 8.82 9.73
CA GLN A 4 12.34 9.18 10.45
C GLN A 4 12.50 8.31 11.71
N PRO A 5 13.71 8.14 12.26
CA PRO A 5 13.95 7.38 13.49
C PRO A 5 13.49 8.18 14.72
N SER A 6 12.17 8.36 14.84
CA SER A 6 11.52 9.09 15.93
C SER A 6 10.08 8.61 16.10
N GLU A 7 9.64 8.47 17.35
CA GLU A 7 8.25 8.10 17.68
C GLU A 7 7.24 9.18 17.28
N ASN A 8 7.69 10.43 17.19
CA ASN A 8 6.88 11.56 16.74
C ASN A 8 6.82 11.66 15.20
N SER A 9 7.56 10.81 14.48
CA SER A 9 7.53 10.78 13.02
C SER A 9 6.19 10.23 12.54
N PRO A 10 5.65 10.72 11.40
CA PRO A 10 4.55 10.04 10.74
C PRO A 10 4.90 8.59 10.39
N ILE A 11 3.90 7.71 10.55
CA ILE A 11 3.96 6.31 10.14
C ILE A 11 3.65 6.22 8.65
N ILE A 12 4.52 5.54 7.90
CA ILE A 12 4.35 5.24 6.46
C ILE A 12 3.25 4.20 6.28
N TYR A 13 3.39 3.06 6.96
CA TYR A 13 2.45 1.96 6.96
C TYR A 13 2.62 1.09 8.22
N PRO A 14 1.57 0.37 8.68
CA PRO A 14 1.61 -0.44 9.89
C PRO A 14 2.43 -1.71 9.68
N ILE A 15 3.25 -2.08 10.65
CA ILE A 15 4.03 -3.32 10.59
C ILE A 15 3.23 -4.41 11.26
N GLU A 16 3.12 -5.53 10.58
CA GLU A 16 2.50 -6.74 11.13
C GLU A 16 3.57 -7.68 11.65
N ILE A 17 3.18 -8.45 12.66
CA ILE A 17 4.01 -9.51 13.20
C ILE A 17 4.33 -10.55 12.12
N GLY A 18 5.56 -11.04 12.11
CA GLY A 18 6.05 -11.98 11.10
C GLY A 18 6.30 -11.35 9.73
N LYS A 19 6.18 -10.02 9.57
CA LYS A 19 6.61 -9.33 8.36
C LYS A 19 8.12 -9.31 8.27
N GLU A 20 8.63 -9.77 7.14
CA GLU A 20 10.07 -9.87 6.85
C GLU A 20 10.58 -8.57 6.20
N PHE A 21 11.82 -8.24 6.53
CA PHE A 21 12.47 -6.98 6.14
C PHE A 21 13.94 -7.19 5.81
N VAL A 22 14.45 -6.39 4.89
CA VAL A 22 15.89 -6.30 4.62
C VAL A 22 16.47 -5.10 5.39
N LEU A 23 17.39 -5.37 6.32
CA LEU A 23 18.13 -4.32 7.02
C LEU A 23 19.01 -3.54 6.05
N LYS A 24 18.94 -2.21 6.08
CA LYS A 24 19.72 -1.30 5.24
C LYS A 24 20.75 -0.50 6.02
N ASP A 25 20.36 -0.01 7.20
CA ASP A 25 21.21 0.80 8.06
C ASP A 25 20.70 0.74 9.51
N GLU A 26 21.49 1.25 10.45
CA GLU A 26 21.11 1.37 11.86
C GLU A 26 21.50 2.73 12.45
N LYS A 27 20.65 3.24 13.34
CA LYS A 27 20.92 4.45 14.09
C LYS A 27 20.34 4.35 15.49
N GLU A 28 21.20 4.33 16.51
CA GLU A 28 20.79 4.20 17.92
C GLU A 28 19.83 3.01 18.10
N GLU A 29 18.62 3.26 18.61
CA GLU A 29 17.54 2.30 18.86
C GLU A 29 16.67 1.98 17.62
N TRP A 30 17.10 2.44 16.44
CA TRP A 30 16.33 2.31 15.19
C TRP A 30 17.11 1.54 14.12
N SER A 31 16.37 0.74 13.37
CA SER A 31 16.82 0.05 12.17
C SER A 31 16.13 0.63 10.96
N ASN A 32 16.90 0.99 9.94
CA ASN A 32 16.39 1.34 8.63
C ASN A 32 16.21 0.06 7.83
N VAL A 33 14.99 -0.20 7.35
CA VAL A 33 14.62 -1.44 6.71
C VAL A 33 13.90 -1.20 5.39
N LEU A 34 14.06 -2.15 4.47
CA LEU A 34 13.34 -2.24 3.20
C LEU A 34 12.30 -3.38 3.28
N ASP A 35 11.04 -3.08 2.97
CA ASP A 35 10.03 -4.07 2.65
C ASP A 35 10.05 -4.36 1.14
N GLU A 36 10.58 -5.52 0.75
CA GLU A 36 10.74 -5.89 -0.66
C GLU A 36 9.41 -6.06 -1.40
N ARG A 37 8.30 -6.29 -0.68
CA ARG A 37 6.98 -6.44 -1.31
C ARG A 37 6.41 -5.10 -1.76
N THR A 38 6.67 -4.05 -0.99
CA THR A 38 6.16 -2.69 -1.25
C THR A 38 7.22 -1.75 -1.82
N GLY A 39 8.51 -2.12 -1.75
CA GLY A 39 9.64 -1.27 -2.12
C GLY A 39 9.92 -0.13 -1.14
N LEU A 40 9.18 -0.05 -0.03
CA LEU A 40 9.28 1.05 0.91
C LEU A 40 10.47 0.89 1.86
N VAL A 41 11.19 1.99 2.05
CA VAL A 41 12.25 2.11 3.06
C VAL A 41 11.77 2.99 4.21
N GLY A 42 12.08 2.60 5.44
CA GLY A 42 11.79 3.41 6.61
C GLY A 42 12.36 2.83 7.90
N TRP A 43 12.00 3.45 9.03
CA TRP A 43 12.60 3.17 10.33
C TRP A 43 11.68 2.35 11.22
N VAL A 44 12.26 1.41 11.96
CA VAL A 44 11.58 0.52 12.93
C VAL A 44 12.42 0.47 14.20
N ARG A 45 11.79 0.38 15.35
CA ARG A 45 12.50 0.20 16.61
C ARG A 45 13.18 -1.18 16.64
N LYS A 46 14.42 -1.25 17.13
CA LYS A 46 15.21 -2.48 17.19
C LYS A 46 14.56 -3.58 18.03
N ASP A 47 13.91 -3.20 19.13
CA ASP A 47 13.19 -4.11 20.03
C ASP A 47 11.94 -4.76 19.41
N GLN A 48 11.45 -4.24 18.27
CA GLN A 48 10.35 -4.82 17.49
C GLN A 48 10.83 -5.78 16.40
N LEU A 49 12.14 -5.91 16.21
CA LEU A 49 12.73 -6.78 15.21
C LEU A 49 13.34 -8.01 15.88
N SER A 50 13.15 -9.15 15.22
CA SER A 50 13.78 -10.42 15.59
C SER A 50 14.43 -11.02 14.34
N ARG A 51 15.53 -11.75 14.53
CA ARG A 51 16.10 -12.59 13.48
C ARG A 51 15.30 -13.86 13.26
N ASP A 52 14.58 -14.29 14.29
CA ASP A 52 13.76 -15.48 14.27
C ASP A 52 12.31 -15.11 13.94
N LYS A 53 11.68 -15.91 13.10
CA LYS A 53 10.27 -15.77 12.79
C LYS A 53 9.47 -16.11 14.05
N PRO A 54 8.45 -15.30 14.42
CA PRO A 54 7.64 -15.60 15.58
C PRO A 54 6.90 -16.94 15.41
N ASP A 55 6.97 -17.78 16.44
CA ASP A 55 6.25 -19.05 16.49
C ASP A 55 4.79 -18.83 16.94
N GLY A 56 3.84 -19.18 16.07
CA GLY A 56 2.40 -19.19 16.39
C GLY A 56 1.50 -18.42 15.43
N THR A 57 0.21 -18.74 15.45
CA THR A 57 -0.85 -17.96 14.78
C THR A 57 -1.22 -16.75 15.64
N THR A 58 -0.79 -15.58 15.21
CA THR A 58 -1.16 -14.31 15.86
C THR A 58 -2.55 -13.88 15.39
N ASN A 59 -3.42 -13.48 16.33
CA ASN A 59 -4.73 -12.89 16.04
C ASN A 59 -4.55 -11.49 15.42
N GLY A 60 -4.16 -11.43 14.15
CA GLY A 60 -4.15 -10.23 13.34
C GLY A 60 -5.52 -9.92 12.75
N LYS A 61 -5.70 -8.69 12.26
CA LYS A 61 -6.86 -8.32 11.45
C LYS A 61 -6.92 -9.22 10.20
N ASP A 62 -8.12 -9.68 9.83
CA ASP A 62 -8.31 -10.46 8.60
C ASP A 62 -8.25 -9.56 7.36
N TYR A 63 -7.02 -9.23 6.95
CA TYR A 63 -6.76 -8.50 5.73
C TYR A 63 -7.19 -9.26 4.47
N GLY A 64 -7.33 -10.60 4.55
CA GLY A 64 -7.83 -11.40 3.43
C GLY A 64 -9.28 -11.07 3.11
N GLN A 65 -10.14 -10.97 4.12
CA GLN A 65 -11.53 -10.54 3.94
C GLN A 65 -11.61 -9.08 3.50
N SER A 66 -10.88 -8.17 4.16
CA SER A 66 -10.82 -6.75 3.75
C SER A 66 -10.37 -6.58 2.30
N PHE A 67 -9.39 -7.37 1.86
CA PHE A 67 -8.92 -7.40 0.49
C PHE A 67 -9.96 -7.88 -0.51
N LYS A 68 -10.71 -8.95 -0.21
CA LYS A 68 -11.79 -9.44 -1.09
C LYS A 68 -12.84 -8.35 -1.34
N ILE A 69 -13.28 -7.68 -0.27
CA ILE A 69 -14.25 -6.58 -0.34
C ILE A 69 -13.69 -5.43 -1.18
N PHE A 70 -12.44 -5.05 -0.93
CA PHE A 70 -11.77 -3.99 -1.68
C PHE A 70 -11.68 -4.31 -3.17
N LYS A 71 -11.18 -5.50 -3.53
CA LYS A 71 -11.04 -5.95 -4.91
C LYS A 71 -12.37 -5.90 -5.64
N GLN A 72 -13.43 -6.41 -5.02
CA GLN A 72 -14.77 -6.38 -5.59
C GLN A 72 -15.21 -4.95 -5.90
N ARG A 73 -15.13 -4.03 -4.93
CA ARG A 73 -15.57 -2.64 -5.11
C ARG A 73 -14.78 -1.89 -6.19
N VAL A 74 -13.48 -2.15 -6.30
CA VAL A 74 -12.64 -1.52 -7.35
C VAL A 74 -13.04 -1.98 -8.74
N LEU A 75 -13.30 -3.28 -8.90
CA LEU A 75 -13.71 -3.84 -10.19
C LEU A 75 -15.14 -3.43 -10.57
N GLU A 76 -16.05 -3.35 -9.59
CA GLU A 76 -17.40 -2.79 -9.80
C GLU A 76 -17.34 -1.33 -10.27
N MET A 77 -16.53 -0.50 -9.60
CA MET A 77 -16.32 0.89 -10.01
C MET A 77 -15.70 0.99 -11.41
N SER A 78 -14.73 0.13 -11.73
CA SER A 78 -14.11 0.06 -13.07
C SER A 78 -15.15 -0.27 -14.15
N ALA A 79 -16.01 -1.26 -13.89
CA ALA A 79 -17.10 -1.65 -14.80
C ALA A 79 -18.09 -0.49 -15.03
N SER A 80 -18.51 0.20 -13.96
CA SER A 80 -19.41 1.36 -14.09
C SER A 80 -18.80 2.50 -14.90
N ILE A 81 -17.50 2.77 -14.75
CA ILE A 81 -16.80 3.78 -15.56
C ILE A 81 -16.75 3.34 -17.03
N LYS A 82 -16.45 2.06 -17.30
CA LYS A 82 -16.43 1.51 -18.65
C LYS A 82 -17.79 1.60 -19.32
N GLU A 83 -18.88 1.28 -18.63
CA GLU A 83 -20.23 1.42 -19.15
C GLU A 83 -20.59 2.88 -19.46
N ALA A 84 -20.20 3.81 -18.59
CA ALA A 84 -20.56 5.21 -18.72
C ALA A 84 -19.79 5.96 -19.82
N ILE A 85 -18.49 5.67 -19.99
CA ILE A 85 -17.61 6.44 -20.87
C ILE A 85 -16.71 5.59 -21.78
N SER A 86 -16.89 4.27 -21.83
CA SER A 86 -16.14 3.32 -22.67
C SER A 86 -14.62 3.36 -22.46
N VAL A 87 -14.18 3.65 -21.23
CA VAL A 87 -12.76 3.65 -20.84
C VAL A 87 -12.49 2.54 -19.83
N ASP A 88 -11.52 1.69 -20.15
CA ASP A 88 -10.96 0.73 -19.20
C ASP A 88 -10.10 1.46 -18.16
N THR A 89 -10.26 1.12 -16.88
CA THR A 89 -9.53 1.79 -15.79
C THR A 89 -8.73 0.78 -14.96
N PHE A 90 -9.37 0.13 -14.00
CA PHE A 90 -8.72 -0.85 -13.13
C PHE A 90 -8.98 -2.25 -13.66
N LEU A 91 -7.92 -2.96 -14.02
CA LEU A 91 -7.96 -4.28 -14.63
C LEU A 91 -7.91 -5.39 -13.58
N ASP A 92 -7.13 -5.19 -12.52
CA ASP A 92 -7.01 -6.15 -11.42
C ASP A 92 -6.53 -5.48 -10.13
N VAL A 93 -6.64 -6.20 -9.02
CA VAL A 93 -6.09 -5.81 -7.73
C VAL A 93 -5.36 -7.00 -7.11
N LYS A 94 -4.18 -6.76 -6.55
CA LYS A 94 -3.31 -7.74 -5.88
C LYS A 94 -3.06 -7.36 -4.43
N HIS A 95 -3.12 -8.34 -3.53
CA HIS A 95 -2.76 -8.15 -2.12
C HIS A 95 -1.25 -8.25 -1.96
N LEU A 96 -0.62 -7.28 -1.30
CA LEU A 96 0.83 -7.29 -1.04
C LEU A 96 1.15 -7.77 0.38
N GLY A 97 0.13 -8.08 1.17
CA GLY A 97 0.22 -8.44 2.58
C GLY A 97 -0.18 -7.27 3.48
N GLY A 98 -0.88 -7.58 4.58
CA GLY A 98 -1.35 -6.60 5.53
C GLY A 98 -2.20 -5.49 4.92
N ALA A 99 -1.98 -4.25 5.36
CA ALA A 99 -2.62 -3.04 4.83
C ALA A 99 -2.02 -2.52 3.50
N ALA A 100 -1.33 -3.36 2.73
CA ALA A 100 -0.73 -3.03 1.44
C ALA A 100 -1.39 -3.79 0.28
N ALA A 101 -1.71 -3.06 -0.80
CA ALA A 101 -2.25 -3.62 -2.03
C ALA A 101 -1.66 -2.94 -3.28
N ALA A 102 -1.84 -3.57 -4.43
CA ALA A 102 -1.55 -2.99 -5.73
C ALA A 102 -2.77 -3.05 -6.64
N VAL A 103 -2.98 -2.00 -7.43
CA VAL A 103 -3.99 -1.90 -8.49
C VAL A 103 -3.27 -1.98 -9.83
N ILE A 104 -3.67 -2.94 -10.66
CA ILE A 104 -3.25 -3.03 -12.06
C ILE A 104 -4.24 -2.21 -12.87
N ALA A 105 -3.76 -1.17 -13.54
CA ALA A 105 -4.57 -0.26 -14.30
C ALA A 105 -4.17 -0.26 -15.78
N ASP A 106 -5.15 0.07 -16.61
CA ASP A 106 -5.02 0.27 -18.05
C ASP A 106 -4.00 1.38 -18.36
N ASN A 107 -3.17 1.16 -19.38
CA ASN A 107 -2.11 2.10 -19.77
C ASN A 107 -2.65 3.48 -20.16
N GLU A 108 -3.79 3.55 -20.83
CA GLU A 108 -4.39 4.81 -21.26
C GLU A 108 -5.01 5.55 -20.07
N TRP A 109 -5.60 4.81 -19.13
CA TRP A 109 -6.02 5.40 -17.86
C TRP A 109 -4.85 6.04 -17.11
N VAL A 110 -3.72 5.34 -16.96
CA VAL A 110 -2.53 5.85 -16.25
C VAL A 110 -2.04 7.17 -16.86
N LYS A 111 -2.05 7.29 -18.19
CA LYS A 111 -1.63 8.51 -18.91
C LYS A 111 -2.68 9.63 -18.89
N GLY A 112 -3.93 9.31 -18.59
CA GLY A 112 -5.07 10.22 -18.65
C GLY A 112 -4.99 11.36 -17.62
N LYS A 113 -5.67 12.49 -17.86
CA LYS A 113 -5.59 13.67 -16.96
C LYS A 113 -6.30 13.49 -15.60
N ARG A 114 -7.23 12.55 -15.49
CA ARG A 114 -8.10 12.37 -14.30
C ARG A 114 -7.68 11.23 -13.37
N HIS A 115 -6.60 10.50 -13.69
CA HIS A 115 -6.19 9.30 -12.96
C HIS A 115 -5.96 9.57 -11.48
N ALA A 116 -5.38 10.72 -11.11
CA ALA A 116 -5.07 11.04 -9.72
C ALA A 116 -6.32 11.09 -8.83
N ASN A 117 -7.40 11.73 -9.28
CA ASN A 117 -8.64 11.83 -8.50
C ASN A 117 -9.30 10.46 -8.29
N GLN A 118 -9.35 9.65 -9.34
CA GLN A 118 -9.87 8.27 -9.25
C GLN A 118 -8.97 7.40 -8.36
N ALA A 119 -7.65 7.57 -8.45
CA ALA A 119 -6.70 6.87 -7.60
C ALA A 119 -6.90 7.20 -6.10
N PHE A 120 -7.17 8.47 -5.76
CA PHE A 120 -7.52 8.84 -4.39
C PHE A 120 -8.85 8.22 -3.92
N GLN A 121 -9.86 8.12 -4.79
CA GLN A 121 -11.11 7.42 -4.44
C GLN A 121 -10.87 5.93 -4.16
N VAL A 122 -10.07 5.25 -5.00
CA VAL A 122 -9.67 3.86 -4.75
C VAL A 122 -8.89 3.73 -3.44
N TYR A 123 -7.97 4.66 -3.19
CA TYR A 123 -7.23 4.69 -1.94
C TYR A 123 -8.15 4.81 -0.72
N ASP A 124 -9.16 5.67 -0.78
CA ASP A 124 -10.12 5.83 0.32
C ASP A 124 -10.96 4.56 0.53
N LEU A 125 -11.33 3.84 -0.54
CA LEU A 125 -11.94 2.51 -0.42
C LEU A 125 -11.03 1.55 0.35
N TRP A 126 -9.73 1.51 0.00
CA TRP A 126 -8.76 0.65 0.67
C TRP A 126 -8.56 1.01 2.14
N LYS A 127 -8.35 2.30 2.41
CA LYS A 127 -8.16 2.84 3.76
C LYS A 127 -9.36 2.54 4.66
N ASN A 128 -10.58 2.67 4.15
CA ASN A 128 -11.81 2.42 4.92
C ASN A 128 -11.98 0.94 5.30
N GLN A 129 -11.44 0.00 4.51
CA GLN A 129 -11.46 -1.43 4.88
C GLN A 129 -10.36 -1.78 5.90
N ASN A 130 -9.20 -1.13 5.84
CA ASN A 130 -8.01 -1.56 6.59
C ASN A 130 -7.64 -0.70 7.79
N GLN A 131 -8.22 0.48 7.95
CA GLN A 131 -7.81 1.55 8.88
C GLN A 131 -6.45 2.15 8.49
N SER A 132 -6.24 3.42 8.87
CA SER A 132 -5.01 4.16 8.58
C SER A 132 -3.89 3.74 9.54
N PRO A 133 -2.63 3.61 9.08
CA PRO A 133 -2.12 3.93 7.76
C PRO A 133 -2.29 2.81 6.71
N SER A 134 -2.38 3.16 5.42
CA SER A 134 -2.52 2.19 4.32
C SER A 134 -1.59 2.53 3.15
N PHE A 135 -1.26 1.51 2.35
CA PHE A 135 -0.43 1.64 1.15
C PHE A 135 -1.16 1.09 -0.08
N LEU A 136 -1.12 1.85 -1.18
CA LEU A 136 -1.67 1.42 -2.45
C LEU A 136 -0.70 1.76 -3.59
N SER A 137 -0.22 0.73 -4.27
CA SER A 137 0.61 0.84 -5.48
C SER A 137 -0.27 0.85 -6.72
N PHE A 138 -0.05 1.77 -7.65
CA PHE A 138 -0.70 1.76 -8.97
C PHE A 138 0.32 1.34 -10.03
N ARG A 139 0.00 0.26 -10.71
CA ARG A 139 0.86 -0.38 -11.70
C ARG A 139 0.16 -0.40 -13.05
N ASN A 140 0.94 -0.40 -14.12
CA ASN A 140 0.40 -0.57 -15.47
C ASN A 140 0.14 -2.05 -15.80
N GLU A 141 -0.32 -2.32 -17.02
CA GLU A 141 -0.56 -3.68 -17.53
C GLU A 141 0.68 -4.59 -17.50
N SER A 142 1.88 -4.02 -17.66
CA SER A 142 3.14 -4.74 -17.50
C SER A 142 3.54 -4.95 -16.03
N ASN A 143 2.63 -4.68 -15.09
CA ASN A 143 2.84 -4.75 -13.65
C ASN A 143 4.01 -3.87 -13.15
N LYS A 144 4.35 -2.80 -13.89
CA LYS A 144 5.36 -1.82 -13.48
C LYS A 144 4.70 -0.71 -12.68
N GLU A 145 5.21 -0.44 -11.48
CA GLU A 145 4.74 0.65 -10.64
C GLU A 145 4.92 2.01 -11.32
N GLN A 146 3.84 2.77 -11.36
CA GLN A 146 3.77 4.10 -11.97
C GLN A 146 3.76 5.18 -10.90
N PHE A 147 3.03 4.93 -9.80
CA PHE A 147 2.96 5.78 -8.64
C PHE A 147 2.36 5.01 -7.45
N ILE A 148 2.51 5.58 -6.27
CA ILE A 148 1.94 5.06 -5.03
C ILE A 148 1.10 6.14 -4.33
N ILE A 149 0.12 5.69 -3.57
CA ILE A 149 -0.62 6.50 -2.60
C ILE A 149 -0.46 5.89 -1.21
N LEU A 150 -0.07 6.71 -0.24
CA LEU A 150 0.12 6.30 1.14
C LEU A 150 -0.41 7.33 2.13
N SER A 151 -0.71 6.89 3.35
CA SER A 151 -1.22 7.77 4.42
C SER A 151 -0.20 8.87 4.75
N GLY A 152 -0.68 10.12 4.80
CA GLY A 152 0.10 11.26 5.31
C GLY A 152 -0.51 11.87 6.58
N PRO A 153 0.22 12.75 7.27
CA PRO A 153 -0.20 13.32 8.56
C PRO A 153 -1.47 14.18 8.47
N HIS A 154 -1.76 14.77 7.31
CA HIS A 154 -2.96 15.59 7.09
C HIS A 154 -3.80 15.12 5.90
N ARG A 155 -3.15 14.63 4.84
CA ARG A 155 -3.78 14.10 3.63
C ARG A 155 -2.95 12.96 3.04
N PRO A 156 -3.54 12.03 2.27
CA PRO A 156 -2.79 11.02 1.55
C PRO A 156 -1.75 11.65 0.61
N ARG A 157 -0.60 11.00 0.47
CA ARG A 157 0.50 11.45 -0.38
C ARG A 157 0.49 10.65 -1.68
N TYR A 158 0.55 11.36 -2.81
CA TYR A 158 0.75 10.79 -4.13
C TYR A 158 2.23 10.94 -4.51
N LEU A 159 2.92 9.84 -4.81
CA LEU A 159 4.33 9.82 -5.17
C LEU A 159 4.51 9.08 -6.48
N LYS A 160 5.11 9.73 -7.48
CA LYS A 160 5.41 9.08 -8.76
C LYS A 160 6.60 8.15 -8.60
N SER A 161 6.54 7.02 -9.30
CA SER A 161 7.70 6.18 -9.55
C SER A 161 8.64 6.93 -10.49
N ASN A 162 9.94 6.95 -10.18
CA ASN A 162 10.98 7.59 -11.00
C ASN A 162 11.48 6.62 -12.07
#